data_AF-A0AAW0I7D7-F1
#
_entry.id   AF-A0AAW0I7D7-F1
#
_cell.length_a   1.000
_cell.length_b   1.000
_cell.length_c   1.000
_cell.angle_alpha   90.00
_cell.angle_beta   90.00
_cell.angle_gamma   90.00
#
_symmetry.space_group_name_H-M   'P 1'
#
loop_
_entity.id
_entity.type
_entity.pdbx_description
1 polymer ?
#
loop_
_entity_poly.entity_id
_entity_poly.type
_entity_poly.pdbx_seq_one_letter_code
_entity_poly.pdbx_strand_id
1 'polypeptide(L)'
;PWIAEHGPGSTESQMIQPTMHQLFRLVLGQKDLSRAGDLFSLDDAEIEDSLTEALEQIKVISSSLDYQTNNNDQAVVEICITRITTAIRETESIEKHARALVGLWDSCLEHNLRPARKDEDTPHAKIASDIMSCILQPPCDPNNSKDKMPFGAQLYCNYNRTPVMVLAVPIAVKFLHRGSKELCRNMSNYLSLAAIAKADLLADHTEGIIRSILQGLLPKPTSLDLQCATNWVEETLEEFC
;
A
#
# COMPACT_ATOMS: atom_id res chain seq x y z
N PRO A 1 -10.21 -28.16 -60.54
CA PRO A 1 -10.34 -26.81 -59.95
C PRO A 1 -11.07 -26.90 -58.61
N TRP A 2 -10.32 -27.27 -57.57
CA TRP A 2 -10.78 -27.31 -56.18
C TRP A 2 -10.17 -26.10 -55.48
N ILE A 3 -11.00 -25.16 -55.02
CA ILE A 3 -10.57 -24.08 -54.14
C ILE A 3 -10.80 -24.59 -52.72
N ALA A 4 -9.72 -24.93 -52.02
CA ALA A 4 -9.73 -25.18 -50.59
C ALA A 4 -9.47 -23.84 -49.89
N GLU A 5 -10.42 -23.42 -49.05
CA GLU A 5 -10.24 -22.28 -48.15
C GLU A 5 -9.22 -22.64 -47.07
N HIS A 6 -8.07 -21.98 -47.10
CA HIS A 6 -7.16 -21.92 -45.95
C HIS A 6 -7.46 -20.65 -45.18
N GLY A 7 -8.21 -20.78 -44.08
CA GLY A 7 -8.33 -19.74 -43.07
C GLY A 7 -6.96 -19.48 -42.42
N PRO A 8 -6.58 -18.23 -42.15
CA PRO A 8 -5.36 -17.94 -41.43
C PRO A 8 -5.55 -18.38 -39.97
N GLY A 9 -4.69 -19.31 -39.53
CA GLY A 9 -4.61 -19.75 -38.16
C GLY A 9 -4.43 -18.55 -37.24
N SER A 10 -5.36 -18.40 -36.31
CA SER A 10 -5.21 -17.57 -35.13
C SER A 10 -3.98 -18.07 -34.37
N THR A 11 -2.89 -17.33 -34.46
CA THR A 11 -1.85 -17.35 -33.44
C THR A 11 -2.51 -16.93 -32.14
N GLU A 12 -2.96 -17.91 -31.36
CA GLU A 12 -3.15 -17.77 -29.92
C GLU A 12 -1.81 -17.32 -29.37
N SER A 13 -1.69 -16.00 -29.13
CA SER A 13 -0.72 -15.47 -28.20
C SER A 13 -0.97 -16.19 -26.87
N GLN A 14 -0.20 -17.25 -26.61
CA GLN A 14 -0.02 -17.77 -25.28
C GLN A 14 0.45 -16.61 -24.42
N MET A 15 -0.49 -16.02 -23.70
CA MET A 15 -0.20 -15.12 -22.60
C MET A 15 0.64 -15.96 -21.62
N ILE A 16 1.95 -15.76 -21.64
CA ILE A 16 2.84 -16.26 -20.61
C ILE A 16 2.34 -15.57 -19.34
N GLN A 17 1.54 -16.26 -18.54
CA GLN A 17 1.24 -15.79 -17.20
C GLN A 17 2.58 -15.72 -16.46
N PRO A 18 2.97 -14.57 -15.90
CA PRO A 18 4.23 -14.48 -15.19
C PRO A 18 4.11 -15.40 -13.98
N THR A 19 4.77 -16.55 -14.04
CA THR A 19 4.84 -17.48 -12.92
C THR A 19 5.72 -16.85 -11.86
N MET A 20 5.23 -16.72 -10.63
CA MET A 20 6.02 -16.27 -9.48
C MET A 20 7.44 -16.85 -9.50
N HIS A 21 8.41 -15.95 -9.35
CA HIS A 21 9.82 -16.26 -9.28
C HIS A 21 10.07 -17.42 -8.30
N GLN A 22 10.99 -18.33 -8.67
CA GLN A 22 11.19 -19.58 -7.95
C GLN A 22 11.49 -19.36 -6.45
N LEU A 23 12.29 -18.33 -6.11
CA LEU A 23 12.57 -18.05 -4.70
C LEU A 23 11.35 -17.58 -3.92
N PHE A 24 10.45 -16.78 -4.50
CA PHE A 24 9.19 -16.45 -3.84
C PHE A 24 8.31 -17.70 -3.67
N ARG A 25 8.29 -18.61 -4.64
CA ARG A 25 7.57 -19.89 -4.49
C ARG A 25 8.11 -20.76 -3.35
N LEU A 26 9.42 -20.79 -3.13
CA LEU A 26 10.03 -21.49 -2.00
C LEU A 26 9.72 -20.79 -0.68
N VAL A 27 9.98 -19.49 -0.60
CA VAL A 27 9.87 -18.73 0.65
C VAL A 27 8.41 -18.55 1.08
N LEU A 28 7.51 -18.14 0.17
CA LEU A 28 6.09 -17.95 0.48
C LEU A 28 5.30 -19.26 0.34
N GLY A 29 5.46 -19.97 -0.77
CA GLY A 29 4.68 -21.17 -1.06
C GLY A 29 5.04 -22.37 -0.18
N GLN A 30 6.32 -22.54 0.17
CA GLN A 30 6.78 -23.61 1.07
C GLN A 30 7.12 -23.12 2.47
N LYS A 31 6.97 -21.81 2.74
CA LYS A 31 7.29 -21.19 4.04
C LYS A 31 8.75 -21.41 4.46
N ASP A 32 9.65 -21.54 3.47
CA ASP A 32 11.07 -21.85 3.68
C ASP A 32 11.86 -20.60 4.07
N LEU A 33 11.87 -20.31 5.37
CA LEU A 33 12.60 -19.18 5.95
C LEU A 33 14.12 -19.25 5.69
N SER A 34 14.69 -20.45 5.52
CA SER A 34 16.14 -20.61 5.29
C SER A 34 16.61 -20.00 3.97
N ARG A 35 15.69 -19.88 3.00
CA ARG A 35 15.91 -19.31 1.67
C ARG A 35 15.53 -17.83 1.57
N ALA A 36 14.93 -17.26 2.63
CA ALA A 36 14.40 -15.89 2.59
C ALA A 36 15.49 -14.83 2.39
N GLY A 37 16.69 -15.06 2.92
CA GLY A 37 17.84 -14.16 2.71
C GLY A 37 18.30 -14.07 1.25
N ASP A 38 18.12 -15.14 0.46
CA ASP A 38 18.56 -15.17 -0.93
C ASP A 38 17.73 -14.23 -1.82
N LEU A 39 16.54 -13.82 -1.38
CA LEU A 39 15.69 -12.86 -2.08
C LEU A 39 16.40 -11.51 -2.29
N PHE A 40 17.30 -11.12 -1.39
CA PHE A 40 18.04 -9.85 -1.47
C PHE A 40 19.23 -9.90 -2.45
N SER A 41 19.55 -11.08 -2.99
CA SER A 41 20.56 -11.21 -4.06
C SER A 41 19.97 -11.11 -5.46
N LEU A 42 18.63 -11.06 -5.58
CA LEU A 42 17.92 -10.93 -6.84
C LEU A 42 17.86 -9.47 -7.29
N ASP A 43 17.99 -9.27 -8.60
CA ASP A 43 17.80 -7.97 -9.23
C ASP A 43 16.32 -7.52 -9.10
N ASP A 44 16.08 -6.24 -8.85
CA ASP A 44 14.73 -5.70 -8.70
C ASP A 44 13.89 -5.88 -9.97
N ALA A 45 14.50 -5.70 -11.15
CA ALA A 45 13.84 -5.86 -12.43
C ALA A 45 13.50 -7.33 -12.75
N GLU A 46 14.29 -8.28 -12.25
CA GLU A 46 14.06 -9.72 -12.44
C GLU A 46 12.78 -10.19 -11.74
N ILE A 47 12.46 -9.59 -10.59
CA ILE A 47 11.35 -10.04 -9.75
C ILE A 47 10.08 -9.21 -9.89
N GLU A 48 10.12 -8.08 -10.61
CA GLU A 48 9.01 -7.13 -10.74
C GLU A 48 7.70 -7.82 -11.15
N ASP A 49 7.75 -8.68 -12.16
CA ASP A 49 6.56 -9.40 -12.66
C ASP A 49 5.97 -10.39 -11.64
N SER A 50 6.74 -10.80 -10.63
CA SER A 50 6.31 -11.72 -9.58
C SER A 50 5.69 -11.04 -8.36
N LEU A 51 5.86 -9.71 -8.21
CA LEU A 51 5.54 -9.01 -6.96
C LEU A 51 4.03 -9.03 -6.66
N THR A 52 3.18 -8.91 -7.69
CA THR A 52 1.72 -9.00 -7.52
C THR A 52 1.30 -10.35 -6.96
N GLU A 53 1.78 -11.45 -7.55
CA GLU A 53 1.44 -12.80 -7.08
C GLU A 53 1.99 -13.05 -5.67
N ALA A 54 3.18 -12.52 -5.37
CA ALA A 54 3.80 -12.63 -4.04
C ALA A 54 2.97 -11.92 -2.97
N LEU A 55 2.44 -10.74 -3.26
CA LEU A 55 1.53 -10.00 -2.36
C LEU A 55 0.23 -10.79 -2.10
N GLU A 56 -0.34 -11.43 -3.11
CA GLU A 56 -1.54 -12.27 -2.94
C GLU A 56 -1.24 -13.52 -2.09
N GLN A 57 -0.07 -14.14 -2.23
CA GLN A 57 0.33 -15.24 -1.35
C GLN A 57 0.56 -14.77 0.10
N ILE A 58 1.17 -13.60 0.30
CA ILE A 58 1.30 -12.99 1.62
C ILE A 58 -0.07 -12.78 2.26
N LYS A 59 -1.04 -12.28 1.49
CA LYS A 59 -2.42 -12.13 1.95
C LYS A 59 -2.99 -13.46 2.45
N VAL A 60 -2.87 -14.53 1.67
CA VAL A 60 -3.33 -15.88 2.07
C VAL A 60 -2.68 -16.34 3.37
N ILE A 61 -1.36 -16.17 3.52
CA ILE A 61 -0.62 -16.57 4.74
C ILE A 61 -1.09 -15.73 5.93
N SER A 62 -1.15 -14.42 5.78
CA SER A 62 -1.50 -13.48 6.86
C SER A 62 -2.96 -13.60 7.32
N SER A 63 -3.86 -14.11 6.46
CA SER A 63 -5.25 -14.39 6.80
C SER A 63 -5.45 -15.74 7.52
N SER A 64 -4.39 -16.55 7.68
CA SER A 64 -4.49 -17.82 8.41
C SER A 64 -4.81 -17.60 9.89
N LEU A 65 -5.60 -18.50 10.47
CA LEU A 65 -6.05 -18.42 11.87
C LEU A 65 -4.89 -18.49 12.87
N ASP A 66 -3.83 -19.23 12.54
CA ASP A 66 -2.64 -19.42 13.37
C ASP A 66 -1.57 -18.35 13.15
N TYR A 67 -1.74 -17.44 12.18
CA TYR A 67 -0.71 -16.47 11.77
C TYR A 67 -0.19 -15.65 12.94
N GLN A 68 -1.09 -15.20 13.84
CA GLN A 68 -0.71 -14.39 15.00
C GLN A 68 0.25 -15.09 15.97
N THR A 69 0.28 -16.42 15.98
CA THR A 69 1.15 -17.24 16.85
C THR A 69 2.26 -17.97 16.09
N ASN A 70 2.23 -17.94 14.76
CA ASN A 70 3.17 -18.64 13.91
C ASN A 70 4.35 -17.72 13.54
N ASN A 71 5.42 -17.80 14.34
CA ASN A 71 6.62 -16.97 14.15
C ASN A 71 7.32 -17.19 12.80
N ASN A 72 7.24 -18.40 12.24
CA ASN A 72 7.87 -18.71 10.95
C ASN A 72 7.15 -17.96 9.82
N ASP A 73 5.82 -18.03 9.80
CA ASP A 73 5.01 -17.36 8.80
C ASP A 73 5.14 -15.83 8.91
N GLN A 74 5.18 -15.30 10.13
CA GLN A 74 5.41 -13.87 10.36
C GLN A 74 6.77 -13.41 9.81
N ALA A 75 7.85 -14.15 10.08
CA ALA A 75 9.19 -13.82 9.58
C ALA A 75 9.27 -13.92 8.05
N VAL A 76 8.66 -14.95 7.46
CA VAL A 76 8.55 -15.12 6.00
C VAL A 76 7.83 -13.93 5.37
N VAL A 77 6.68 -13.52 5.94
CA VAL A 77 5.89 -12.39 5.45
C VAL A 77 6.67 -11.07 5.58
N GLU A 78 7.28 -10.80 6.74
CA GLU A 78 8.05 -9.57 6.99
C GLU A 78 9.22 -9.41 6.00
N ILE A 79 9.99 -10.47 5.79
CA ILE A 79 11.09 -10.47 4.83
C ILE A 79 10.58 -10.26 3.40
N CYS A 80 9.52 -10.96 3.00
CA CYS A 80 8.98 -10.83 1.65
C CYS A 80 8.38 -9.45 1.39
N ILE A 81 7.64 -8.87 2.34
CA ILE A 81 7.13 -7.49 2.23
C ILE A 81 8.29 -6.50 2.09
N THR A 82 9.31 -6.63 2.93
CA THR A 82 10.50 -5.77 2.84
C THR A 82 11.12 -5.85 1.44
N ARG A 83 11.33 -7.06 0.91
CA ARG A 83 11.90 -7.24 -0.42
C ARG A 83 11.02 -6.67 -1.53
N ILE A 84 9.72 -6.98 -1.50
CA ILE A 84 8.74 -6.55 -2.50
C ILE A 84 8.65 -5.03 -2.51
N THR A 85 8.47 -4.40 -1.36
CA THR A 85 8.32 -2.93 -1.28
C THR A 85 9.59 -2.21 -1.75
N THR A 86 10.78 -2.79 -1.53
CA THR A 86 12.03 -2.26 -2.08
C THR A 86 12.07 -2.38 -3.59
N ALA A 87 11.76 -3.56 -4.16
CA ALA A 87 11.74 -3.73 -5.61
C ALA A 87 10.75 -2.78 -6.30
N ILE A 88 9.57 -2.57 -5.72
CA ILE A 88 8.57 -1.61 -6.22
C ILE A 88 9.13 -0.18 -6.25
N ARG A 89 9.90 0.22 -5.23
CA ARG A 89 10.51 1.55 -5.15
C ARG A 89 11.62 1.71 -6.20
N GLU A 90 12.54 0.76 -6.28
CA GLU A 90 13.70 0.83 -7.18
C GLU A 90 13.29 0.73 -8.66
N THR A 91 12.21 0.02 -8.97
CA THR A 91 11.65 -0.08 -10.34
C THR A 91 10.59 0.99 -10.65
N GLU A 92 10.26 1.85 -9.68
CA GLU A 92 9.18 2.86 -9.75
C GLU A 92 7.79 2.30 -10.16
N SER A 93 7.58 0.99 -9.99
CA SER A 93 6.48 0.20 -10.56
C SER A 93 5.20 0.16 -9.71
N ILE A 94 5.04 1.09 -8.75
CA ILE A 94 3.95 1.02 -7.76
C ILE A 94 2.55 0.94 -8.39
N GLU A 95 2.31 1.59 -9.54
CA GLU A 95 1.00 1.59 -10.19
C GLU A 95 0.59 0.19 -10.68
N LYS A 96 1.57 -0.63 -11.08
CA LYS A 96 1.38 -2.02 -11.52
C LYS A 96 0.93 -2.92 -10.37
N HIS A 97 1.40 -2.63 -9.15
CA HIS A 97 1.19 -3.46 -7.97
C HIS A 97 0.20 -2.86 -6.95
N ALA A 98 -0.26 -1.63 -7.17
CA ALA A 98 -1.10 -0.88 -6.23
C ALA A 98 -2.36 -1.64 -5.80
N ARG A 99 -3.03 -2.35 -6.73
CA ARG A 99 -4.23 -3.13 -6.40
C ARG A 99 -3.94 -4.25 -5.41
N ALA A 100 -2.83 -4.98 -5.58
CA ALA A 100 -2.44 -6.05 -4.67
C ALA A 100 -1.95 -5.51 -3.32
N LEU A 101 -1.17 -4.41 -3.33
CA LEU A 101 -0.75 -3.72 -2.10
C LEU A 101 -1.98 -3.28 -1.27
N VAL A 102 -2.91 -2.56 -1.90
CA VAL A 102 -4.15 -2.09 -1.26
C VAL A 102 -5.03 -3.27 -0.84
N GLY A 103 -5.08 -4.36 -1.63
CA GLY A 103 -5.82 -5.56 -1.31
C GLY A 103 -5.28 -6.33 -0.10
N LEU A 104 -3.96 -6.35 0.09
CA LEU A 104 -3.31 -6.87 1.29
C LEU A 104 -3.56 -5.93 2.48
N TRP A 105 -3.45 -4.61 2.24
CA TRP A 105 -3.70 -3.61 3.28
C TRP A 105 -5.12 -3.68 3.83
N ASP A 106 -6.14 -3.79 2.97
CA ASP A 106 -7.55 -3.93 3.37
C ASP A 106 -7.77 -5.22 4.17
N SER A 107 -7.13 -6.34 3.81
CA SER A 107 -7.28 -7.58 4.58
C SER A 107 -6.75 -7.48 6.01
N CYS A 108 -5.79 -6.59 6.29
CA CYS A 108 -5.34 -6.36 7.66
C CYS A 108 -6.47 -5.81 8.57
N LEU A 109 -7.50 -5.16 8.02
CA LEU A 109 -8.66 -4.65 8.79
C LEU A 109 -9.62 -5.73 9.28
N GLU A 110 -9.53 -6.94 8.71
CA GLU A 110 -10.29 -8.11 9.17
C GLU A 110 -9.73 -8.67 10.47
N HIS A 111 -8.52 -8.26 10.86
CA HIS A 111 -7.82 -8.73 12.04
C HIS A 111 -7.69 -7.63 13.11
N ASN A 112 -7.43 -8.04 14.35
CA ASN A 112 -7.25 -7.11 15.45
C ASN A 112 -5.90 -6.38 15.31
N LEU A 113 -5.94 -5.12 14.87
CA LEU A 113 -4.77 -4.25 14.74
C LEU A 113 -4.30 -3.63 16.06
N ARG A 114 -5.07 -3.84 17.15
CA ARG A 114 -4.76 -3.27 18.46
C ARG A 114 -3.78 -4.19 19.20
N PRO A 115 -2.64 -3.65 19.65
CA PRO A 115 -1.63 -4.46 20.32
C PRO A 115 -2.14 -4.95 21.69
N ALA A 116 -1.85 -6.22 22.01
CA ALA A 116 -2.21 -6.81 23.30
C ALA A 116 -1.32 -6.30 24.45
N ARG A 117 -0.10 -5.84 24.11
CA ARG A 117 0.89 -5.25 25.02
C ARG A 117 1.21 -3.83 24.60
N LYS A 118 1.73 -3.02 25.52
CA LYS A 118 1.80 -1.56 25.34
C LYS A 118 2.78 -1.08 24.26
N ASP A 119 3.68 -1.95 23.78
CA ASP A 119 4.80 -1.58 22.89
C ASP A 119 5.08 -2.61 21.78
N GLU A 120 4.13 -3.49 21.45
CA GLU A 120 4.34 -4.52 20.42
C GLU A 120 3.22 -4.49 19.38
N ASP A 121 3.54 -3.98 18.19
CA ASP A 121 2.60 -3.99 17.07
C ASP A 121 2.21 -5.42 16.70
N THR A 122 0.91 -5.61 16.47
CA THR A 122 0.41 -6.89 15.95
C THR A 122 1.05 -7.18 14.58
N PRO A 123 1.19 -8.46 14.18
CA PRO A 123 1.74 -8.80 12.87
C PRO A 123 1.02 -8.08 11.71
N HIS A 124 -0.30 -7.93 11.79
CA HIS A 124 -1.10 -7.19 10.80
C HIS A 124 -0.87 -5.67 10.85
N ALA A 125 -0.59 -5.10 12.02
CA ALA A 125 -0.24 -3.69 12.13
C ALA A 125 1.13 -3.39 11.48
N LYS A 126 2.09 -4.30 11.60
CA LYS A 126 3.39 -4.22 10.91
C LYS A 126 3.22 -4.26 9.39
N ILE A 127 2.48 -5.25 8.88
CA ILE A 127 2.13 -5.34 7.45
C ILE A 127 1.50 -4.03 6.97
N ALA A 128 0.47 -3.54 7.67
CA ALA A 128 -0.20 -2.31 7.30
C ALA A 128 0.75 -1.10 7.29
N SER A 129 1.68 -1.03 8.25
CA SER A 129 2.70 0.02 8.32
C SER A 129 3.66 -0.03 7.13
N ASP A 130 4.15 -1.22 6.76
CA ASP A 130 5.09 -1.38 5.63
C ASP A 130 4.43 -1.07 4.29
N ILE A 131 3.19 -1.53 4.09
CA ILE A 131 2.42 -1.25 2.87
C ILE A 131 2.09 0.24 2.78
N MET A 132 1.68 0.86 3.88
CA MET A 132 1.52 2.31 3.96
C MET A 132 2.83 3.00 3.62
N SER A 133 3.95 2.60 4.22
CA SER A 133 5.25 3.21 3.93
C SER A 133 5.60 3.09 2.45
N CYS A 134 5.30 1.97 1.81
CA CYS A 134 5.52 1.76 0.37
C CYS A 134 4.64 2.66 -0.51
N ILE A 135 3.35 2.81 -0.17
CA ILE A 135 2.41 3.66 -0.93
C ILE A 135 2.67 5.15 -0.68
N LEU A 136 3.11 5.51 0.53
CA LEU A 136 3.11 6.89 1.00
C LEU A 136 4.50 7.55 1.03
N GLN A 137 5.59 6.80 1.20
CA GLN A 137 6.93 7.38 1.19
C GLN A 137 7.39 7.66 -0.24
N PRO A 138 8.06 8.81 -0.48
CA PRO A 138 8.66 9.11 -1.76
C PRO A 138 9.80 8.12 -2.07
N PRO A 139 10.07 7.80 -3.34
CA PRO A 139 11.35 7.27 -3.74
C PRO A 139 12.40 8.35 -3.43
N CYS A 140 13.03 8.25 -2.26
CA CYS A 140 14.19 9.05 -1.94
C CYS A 140 15.38 8.35 -2.59
N ASP A 141 15.85 8.83 -3.74
CA ASP A 141 17.20 8.55 -4.18
C ASP A 141 18.15 9.41 -3.32
N PRO A 142 18.92 8.81 -2.38
CA PRO A 142 19.82 9.59 -1.53
C PRO A 142 21.06 10.09 -2.28
N ASN A 143 21.30 9.66 -3.52
CA ASN A 143 22.51 9.94 -4.29
C ASN A 143 22.29 10.88 -5.49
N ASN A 144 21.06 11.09 -5.94
CA ASN A 144 20.76 12.06 -7.00
C ASN A 144 20.50 13.46 -6.42
N SER A 145 21.58 14.23 -6.29
CA SER A 145 21.63 15.57 -5.71
C SER A 145 20.92 16.67 -6.51
N LYS A 146 20.09 16.35 -7.51
CA LYS A 146 19.52 17.35 -8.42
C LYS A 146 18.24 18.02 -7.99
N ASP A 147 17.55 17.57 -6.94
CA ASP A 147 16.46 18.36 -6.37
C ASP A 147 16.51 18.30 -4.84
N LYS A 148 17.05 19.36 -4.23
CA LYS A 148 16.50 19.87 -2.98
C LYS A 148 15.09 20.35 -3.27
N MET A 149 14.16 19.42 -3.50
CA MET A 149 12.77 19.76 -3.66
C MET A 149 12.31 20.34 -2.32
N PRO A 150 11.68 21.53 -2.30
CA PRO A 150 11.09 22.04 -1.06
C PRO A 150 10.09 21.00 -0.54
N PHE A 151 9.96 20.88 0.79
CA PHE A 151 9.13 19.87 1.46
C PHE A 151 7.70 19.75 0.86
N GLY A 152 7.12 20.88 0.42
CA GLY A 152 5.82 20.91 -0.27
C GLY A 152 5.79 20.34 -1.69
N ALA A 153 6.91 20.34 -2.42
CA ALA A 153 6.99 19.78 -3.77
C ALA A 153 7.21 18.26 -3.76
N GLN A 154 7.98 17.75 -2.79
CA GLN A 154 8.10 16.30 -2.56
C GLN A 154 6.76 15.68 -2.14
N LEU A 155 5.95 16.47 -1.42
CA LEU A 155 4.57 16.12 -1.13
C LEU A 155 3.73 16.07 -2.42
N TYR A 156 3.79 17.11 -3.25
CA TYR A 156 2.96 17.23 -4.46
C TYR A 156 3.20 16.11 -5.50
N CYS A 157 4.43 15.60 -5.62
CA CYS A 157 4.77 14.54 -6.59
C CYS A 157 4.12 13.17 -6.27
N ASN A 158 3.95 12.81 -4.99
CA ASN A 158 3.38 11.51 -4.59
C ASN A 158 1.86 11.45 -4.78
N TYR A 159 1.16 12.55 -4.46
CA TYR A 159 -0.30 12.62 -4.60
C TYR A 159 -0.75 12.91 -6.04
N ASN A 160 0.19 12.99 -6.99
CA ASN A 160 -0.15 13.08 -8.40
C ASN A 160 -0.42 11.71 -9.06
N ARG A 161 -0.08 10.60 -8.37
CA ARG A 161 -0.44 9.22 -8.80
C ARG A 161 -1.91 8.93 -8.49
N THR A 162 -2.79 9.64 -9.20
CA THR A 162 -4.25 9.52 -9.10
C THR A 162 -4.74 8.07 -9.03
N PRO A 163 -4.25 7.13 -9.88
CA PRO A 163 -4.76 5.75 -9.86
C PRO A 163 -4.48 5.03 -8.54
N VAL A 164 -3.33 5.28 -7.92
CA VAL A 164 -2.94 4.66 -6.64
C VAL A 164 -3.74 5.26 -5.49
N MET A 165 -3.92 6.59 -5.49
CA MET A 165 -4.70 7.28 -4.47
C MET A 165 -6.16 6.89 -4.44
N VAL A 166 -6.79 6.73 -5.61
CA VAL A 166 -8.19 6.27 -5.72
C VAL A 166 -8.39 4.93 -5.01
N LEU A 167 -7.37 4.06 -5.03
CA LEU A 167 -7.41 2.77 -4.32
C LEU A 167 -7.07 2.92 -2.84
N ALA A 168 -6.08 3.74 -2.50
CA ALA A 168 -5.54 3.86 -1.14
C ALA A 168 -6.42 4.68 -0.18
N VAL A 169 -7.03 5.78 -0.64
CA VAL A 169 -7.82 6.70 0.19
C VAL A 169 -8.99 6.01 0.91
N PRO A 170 -9.82 5.19 0.24
CA PRO A 170 -10.91 4.47 0.91
C PRO A 170 -10.41 3.57 2.05
N ILE A 171 -9.26 2.91 1.85
CA ILE A 171 -8.67 2.03 2.86
C ILE A 171 -8.10 2.83 4.02
N ALA A 172 -7.41 3.94 3.74
CA ALA A 172 -6.90 4.85 4.76
C ALA A 172 -8.00 5.35 5.71
N VAL A 173 -9.17 5.71 5.17
CA VAL A 173 -10.34 6.14 5.97
C VAL A 173 -10.89 5.00 6.84
N LYS A 174 -10.90 3.75 6.36
CA LYS A 174 -11.27 2.59 7.19
C LYS A 174 -10.27 2.39 8.35
N PHE A 175 -8.97 2.58 8.10
CA PHE A 175 -7.93 2.45 9.12
C PHE A 175 -8.01 3.51 10.23
N LEU A 176 -8.52 4.71 9.96
CA LEU A 176 -8.74 5.71 11.01
C LEU A 176 -9.62 5.18 12.15
N HIS A 177 -10.62 4.36 11.84
CA HIS A 177 -11.59 3.87 12.82
C HIS A 177 -11.15 2.57 13.52
N ARG A 178 -10.27 1.77 12.89
CA ARG A 178 -9.92 0.40 13.33
C ARG A 178 -8.46 0.19 13.69
N GLY A 179 -7.57 1.13 13.35
CA GLY A 179 -6.12 1.02 13.54
C GLY A 179 -5.65 1.18 14.99
N SER A 180 -4.35 0.92 15.20
CA SER A 180 -3.64 1.34 16.40
C SER A 180 -3.52 2.87 16.45
N LYS A 181 -3.21 3.46 17.62
CA LYS A 181 -3.04 4.92 17.73
C LYS A 181 -1.98 5.48 16.77
N GLU A 182 -0.91 4.73 16.55
CA GLU A 182 0.16 5.10 15.63
C GLU A 182 -0.30 5.05 14.17
N LEU A 183 -0.99 3.95 13.78
CA LEU A 183 -1.57 3.83 12.45
C LEU A 183 -2.60 4.95 12.19
N CYS A 184 -3.47 5.26 13.16
CA CYS A 184 -4.41 6.37 13.05
C CYS A 184 -3.69 7.70 12.82
N ARG A 185 -2.61 7.99 13.56
CA ARG A 185 -1.82 9.23 13.37
C ARG A 185 -1.20 9.29 11.97
N ASN A 186 -0.68 8.18 11.47
CA ASN A 186 -0.08 8.12 10.14
C ASN A 186 -1.14 8.27 9.03
N MET A 187 -2.31 7.67 9.19
CA MET A 187 -3.46 7.85 8.29
C MET A 187 -3.98 9.28 8.29
N SER A 188 -4.07 9.90 9.47
CA SER A 188 -4.46 11.29 9.63
C SER A 188 -3.53 12.24 8.86
N ASN A 189 -2.22 12.01 8.95
CA ASN A 189 -1.24 12.77 8.18
C ASN A 189 -1.44 12.53 6.67
N TYR A 190 -1.56 11.28 6.24
CA TYR A 190 -1.78 10.94 4.83
C TYR A 190 -3.02 11.64 4.24
N LEU A 191 -4.16 11.53 4.92
CA LEU A 191 -5.42 12.11 4.45
C LEU A 191 -5.39 13.64 4.43
N SER A 192 -4.69 14.27 5.39
CA SER A 192 -4.49 15.73 5.38
C SER A 192 -3.72 16.18 4.13
N LEU A 193 -2.72 15.41 3.73
CA LEU A 193 -1.90 15.71 2.55
C LEU A 193 -2.63 15.37 1.25
N ALA A 194 -3.43 14.29 1.25
CA ALA A 194 -4.34 13.95 0.16
C ALA A 194 -5.39 15.04 -0.08
N ALA A 195 -5.88 15.70 0.98
CA ALA A 195 -6.84 16.80 0.87
C ALA A 195 -6.25 18.01 0.14
N ILE A 196 -4.98 18.31 0.39
CA ILE A 196 -4.27 19.41 -0.27
C ILE A 196 -4.09 19.12 -1.78
N ALA A 197 -3.83 17.86 -2.14
CA ALA A 197 -3.46 17.51 -3.51
C ALA A 197 -4.64 17.06 -4.40
N LYS A 198 -5.62 16.34 -3.85
CA LYS A 198 -6.79 15.78 -4.54
C LYS A 198 -8.03 15.76 -3.64
N ALA A 199 -8.45 16.95 -3.24
CA ALA A 199 -9.68 17.21 -2.49
C ALA A 199 -10.91 16.44 -3.03
N ASP A 200 -11.07 16.36 -4.34
CA ASP A 200 -12.21 15.68 -4.99
C ASP A 200 -12.34 14.20 -4.59
N LEU A 201 -11.23 13.50 -4.36
CA LEU A 201 -11.23 12.08 -3.97
C LEU A 201 -11.68 11.85 -2.53
N LEU A 202 -11.69 12.91 -1.71
CA LEU A 202 -12.11 12.85 -0.31
C LEU A 202 -13.57 13.26 -0.12
N ALA A 203 -14.17 13.92 -1.12
CA ALA A 203 -15.57 14.38 -1.07
C ALA A 203 -16.53 13.22 -0.72
N ASP A 204 -16.37 12.06 -1.36
CA ASP A 204 -17.18 10.85 -1.12
C ASP A 204 -16.92 10.18 0.25
N HIS A 205 -15.85 10.57 0.95
CA HIS A 205 -15.44 9.98 2.23
C HIS A 205 -15.53 10.95 3.42
N THR A 206 -16.06 12.15 3.18
CA THR A 206 -16.14 13.27 4.13
C THR A 206 -16.82 12.87 5.44
N GLU A 207 -17.89 12.07 5.38
CA GLU A 207 -18.60 11.60 6.59
C GLU A 207 -17.70 10.77 7.51
N GLY A 208 -16.88 9.87 6.95
CA GLY A 208 -15.96 9.04 7.73
C GLY A 208 -14.83 9.87 8.35
N ILE A 209 -14.35 10.88 7.64
CA ILE A 209 -13.31 11.80 8.12
C ILE A 209 -13.86 12.65 9.27
N ILE A 210 -15.05 13.24 9.12
CA ILE A 210 -15.70 14.05 10.15
C ILE A 210 -15.95 13.23 11.42
N ARG A 211 -16.44 11.99 11.30
CA ARG A 211 -16.60 11.09 12.46
C ARG A 211 -15.27 10.85 13.18
N SER A 212 -14.17 10.74 12.43
CA SER A 212 -12.83 10.58 13.01
C SER A 212 -12.32 11.85 13.73
N ILE A 213 -12.62 13.04 13.18
CA ILE A 213 -12.33 14.34 13.82
C ILE A 213 -13.10 14.47 15.13
N LEU A 214 -14.41 14.19 15.11
CA LEU A 214 -15.28 14.30 16.29
C LEU A 214 -14.86 13.34 17.42
N GLN A 215 -14.24 12.21 17.07
CA GLN A 215 -13.67 11.25 18.03
C GLN A 215 -12.27 11.64 18.56
N GLY A 216 -11.70 12.75 18.07
CA GLY A 216 -10.37 13.24 18.49
C GLY A 216 -9.20 12.44 17.93
N LEU A 217 -9.40 11.70 16.83
CA LEU A 217 -8.37 10.88 16.16
C LEU A 217 -7.54 11.69 15.15
N LEU A 218 -8.01 12.87 14.80
CA LEU A 218 -7.30 13.88 14.01
C LEU A 218 -6.92 15.05 14.94
N PRO A 219 -5.68 15.58 14.87
CA PRO A 219 -5.31 16.76 15.64
C PRO A 219 -6.16 17.95 15.21
N LYS A 220 -6.59 18.79 16.17
CA LYS A 220 -7.13 20.11 15.84
C LYS A 220 -6.02 20.90 15.12
N PRO A 221 -6.30 21.52 13.96
CA PRO A 221 -5.29 22.23 13.18
C PRO A 221 -4.69 23.37 14.00
N THR A 222 -3.37 23.38 14.15
CA THR A 222 -2.64 24.45 14.89
C THR A 222 -1.58 25.15 14.02
N SER A 223 -1.46 24.78 12.74
CA SER A 223 -0.55 25.39 11.75
C SER A 223 -1.35 25.99 10.59
N LEU A 224 -0.86 27.11 10.04
CA LEU A 224 -1.44 27.86 8.92
C LEU A 224 -1.69 26.97 7.68
N ASP A 225 -0.82 25.98 7.43
CA ASP A 225 -0.95 25.06 6.29
C ASP A 225 -2.09 24.04 6.50
N LEU A 226 -2.30 23.61 7.75
CA LEU A 226 -3.47 22.82 8.13
C LEU A 226 -4.75 23.65 8.16
N GLN A 227 -4.62 24.96 8.39
CA GLN A 227 -5.75 25.89 8.42
C GLN A 227 -6.38 26.06 7.03
N CYS A 228 -5.59 26.02 5.94
CA CYS A 228 -6.14 25.92 4.58
C CYS A 228 -6.89 24.59 4.34
N ALA A 229 -6.37 23.46 4.83
CA ALA A 229 -7.03 22.18 4.68
C ALA A 229 -8.30 22.08 5.53
N THR A 230 -8.36 22.73 6.69
CA THR A 230 -9.58 22.81 7.50
C THR A 230 -10.55 23.88 7.06
N ASN A 231 -10.08 25.00 6.50
CA ASN A 231 -10.95 25.96 5.83
C ASN A 231 -11.64 25.27 4.64
N TRP A 232 -10.97 24.35 3.93
CA TRP A 232 -11.64 23.52 2.94
C TRP A 232 -12.70 22.60 3.56
N VAL A 233 -12.41 21.93 4.69
CA VAL A 233 -13.42 21.10 5.38
C VAL A 233 -14.60 21.94 5.91
N GLU A 234 -14.36 23.16 6.41
CA GLU A 234 -15.38 24.08 6.92
C GLU A 234 -16.19 24.75 5.79
N GLU A 235 -15.54 25.24 4.72
CA GLU A 235 -16.21 25.82 3.53
C GLU A 235 -17.01 24.77 2.76
N THR A 236 -16.49 23.53 2.63
CA THR A 236 -17.22 22.42 1.99
C THR A 236 -18.40 21.95 2.86
N LEU A 237 -18.37 22.19 4.18
CA LEU A 237 -19.49 21.90 5.07
C LEU A 237 -20.57 22.99 5.08
N GLU A 238 -20.18 24.25 4.87
CA GLU A 238 -21.12 25.38 4.78
C GLU A 238 -21.87 25.43 3.44
N GLU A 239 -21.30 24.94 2.33
CA GLU A 239 -22.05 24.83 1.05
C GLU A 239 -23.07 23.67 1.03
N PHE A 240 -22.98 22.73 1.97
CA PHE A 240 -23.86 21.54 2.04
C PHE A 240 -24.89 21.57 3.20
N CYS A 241 -24.96 22.66 3.97
CA CYS A 241 -26.04 22.96 4.92
C CYS A 241 -27.00 24.03 4.35
#